data_AF-A0A939RI50-F1
#
_entry.id   AF-A0A939RI50-F1
#
_cell.length_a   1.000
_cell.length_b   1.000
_cell.length_c   1.000
_cell.angle_alpha   90.00
_cell.angle_beta   90.00
_cell.angle_gamma   90.00
#
_symmetry.space_group_name_H-M   'P 1'
#
loop_
_entity.id
_entity.type
_entity.pdbx_description
1 polymer ?
#
loop_
_entity_poly.entity_id
_entity_poly.type
_entity_poly.pdbx_seq_one_letter_code
_entity_poly.pdbx_strand_id
1 'polypeptide(L)' 'AEEVREALQLGADTPVIALDARRRDSAKSALITLVEHALLARLR' A
#
# COMPACT_ATOMS: atom_id res chain seq x y z
N ALA A 1 -12.25 1.15 0.68
CA ALA A 1 -10.95 1.42 1.30
C ALA A 1 -11.12 1.90 2.73
N GLU A 2 -12.06 2.82 2.98
CA GLU A 2 -12.35 3.30 4.34
C GLU A 2 -12.84 2.20 5.29
N GLU A 3 -13.80 1.38 4.86
CA GLU A 3 -14.28 0.24 5.67
C GLU A 3 -13.15 -0.75 6.03
N VAL A 4 -12.21 -1.00 5.11
CA VAL A 4 -11.05 -1.87 5.34
C VAL A 4 -10.10 -1.22 6.36
N ARG A 5 -9.89 0.09 6.26
CA ARG A 5 -9.08 0.86 7.21
C ARG A 5 -9.67 0.81 8.61
N GLU A 6 -10.98 1.03 8.73
CA GLU A 6 -11.68 0.97 10.01
C GLU A 6 -11.63 -0.43 10.61
N ALA A 7 -11.98 -1.46 9.83
CA ALA A 7 -11.99 -2.85 10.28
C ALA A 7 -10.63 -3.36 10.76
N LEU A 8 -9.54 -2.88 10.15
CA LEU A 8 -8.16 -3.24 10.51
C LEU A 8 -7.48 -2.23 11.43
N GLN A 9 -8.20 -1.20 11.89
CA GLN A 9 -7.68 -0.14 12.78
C GLN A 9 -6.41 0.53 12.23
N LEU A 10 -6.34 0.77 10.92
CA LEU A 10 -5.15 1.33 10.27
C LEU A 10 -5.05 2.83 10.51
N GLY A 11 -3.92 3.28 11.06
CA GLY A 11 -3.62 4.70 11.24
C GLY A 11 -3.60 5.48 9.92
N ALA A 12 -3.85 6.79 9.98
CA ALA A 12 -3.99 7.65 8.80
C ALA A 12 -2.78 7.60 7.85
N ASP A 13 -1.57 7.42 8.40
CA ASP A 13 -0.32 7.36 7.63
C ASP A 13 -0.08 6.00 6.95
N THR A 14 -0.89 4.98 7.26
CA THR A 14 -0.78 3.66 6.62
C THR A 14 -1.55 3.67 5.30
N PRO A 15 -0.87 3.58 4.14
CA PRO A 15 -1.53 3.59 2.85
C PRO A 15 -2.29 2.28 2.59
N VAL A 16 -3.47 2.38 1.97
CA VAL A 16 -4.27 1.25 1.51
C VAL A 16 -4.36 1.32 -0.01
N ILE A 17 -3.88 0.28 -0.70
CA ILE A 17 -3.85 0.21 -2.17
C ILE A 17 -4.62 -1.01 -2.67
N ALA A 18 -5.19 -0.91 -3.87
CA ALA A 18 -5.77 -2.05 -4.56
C ALA A 18 -4.68 -2.86 -5.27
N LEU A 19 -4.76 -4.19 -5.18
CA LEU A 19 -3.84 -5.12 -5.83
C LEU A 19 -4.60 -6.37 -6.26
N ASP A 20 -4.47 -6.77 -7.53
CA ASP A 20 -4.82 -8.14 -7.94
C ASP A 20 -3.53 -8.96 -8.09
N ALA A 21 -3.28 -9.85 -7.14
CA ALA A 21 -2.09 -10.70 -7.10
C ALA A 21 -1.99 -11.65 -8.31
N ARG A 22 -3.10 -11.93 -9.01
CA ARG A 22 -3.12 -12.81 -10.19
C ARG A 22 -2.62 -12.10 -11.45
N ARG A 23 -2.55 -10.77 -11.44
CA ARG A 23 -2.08 -9.99 -12.58
C ARG A 23 -0.67 -9.48 -12.33
N ARG A 24 0.29 -9.97 -13.12
CA ARG A 24 1.71 -9.62 -13.00
C ARG A 24 1.96 -8.10 -12.97
N ASP A 25 1.33 -7.34 -13.86
CA ASP A 25 1.53 -5.89 -13.89
C ASP A 25 0.94 -5.18 -12.66
N SER A 26 -0.17 -5.69 -12.11
CA SER A 26 -0.73 -5.16 -10.86
C SER A 26 0.22 -5.37 -9.69
N ALA A 27 0.81 -6.57 -9.59
CA ALA A 27 1.78 -6.89 -8.55
C ALA A 27 3.06 -6.06 -8.69
N LYS A 28 3.58 -5.89 -9.91
CA LYS A 28 4.74 -5.05 -10.19
C LYS A 28 4.52 -3.61 -9.75
N SER A 29 3.38 -3.01 -10.10
CA SER A 29 3.05 -1.64 -9.69
C SER A 29 2.94 -1.51 -8.17
N ALA A 30 2.29 -2.47 -7.49
CA ALA A 30 2.17 -2.45 -6.04
C ALA A 30 3.53 -2.52 -5.32
N LEU A 31 4.47 -3.34 -5.82
CA LEU A 31 5.81 -3.44 -5.26
C LEU A 31 6.62 -2.15 -5.43
N ILE A 32 6.49 -1.49 -6.58
CA ILE A 32 7.12 -0.18 -6.81
C ILE A 32 6.59 0.84 -5.79
N THR A 33 5.27 0.97 -5.67
CA THR A 33 4.63 1.86 -4.70
C THR A 33 5.07 1.58 -3.26
N LEU A 34 5.18 0.29 -2.89
CA LEU A 34 5.67 -0.11 -1.57
C LEU A 34 7.10 0.37 -1.31
N VAL A 35 8.00 0.19 -2.27
CA VAL A 35 9.40 0.61 -2.13
C VAL A 35 9.50 2.14 -2.08
N GLU A 36 8.76 2.86 -2.91
CA GLU A 36 8.70 4.33 -2.86
C GLU A 36 8.24 4.83 -1.47
N HIS A 37 7.18 4.23 -0.93
CA HIS A 37 6.71 4.55 0.42
C HIS A 37 7.78 4.25 1.48
N ALA A 38 8.44 3.08 1.42
CA ALA A 38 9.48 2.71 2.36
C ALA A 38 10.70 3.64 2.31
N LEU A 39 11.12 4.07 1.11
CA LEU A 39 12.21 5.03 0.94
C LEU A 39 11.83 6.40 1.52
N LEU A 40 10.63 6.89 1.26
CA LEU A 40 10.14 8.14 1.83
C LEU A 40 9.95 8.07 3.35
N ALA A 41 9.55 6.92 3.90
CA ALA A 41 9.44 6.71 5.33
C ALA A 41 10.82 6.67 6.00
N ARG A 42 11.84 6.11 5.33
CA ARG A 42 13.22 6.06 5.82
C ARG A 42 13.90 7.44 5.92
N LEU A 43 13.46 8.39 5.10
CA LEU A 43 14.02 9.75 5.05
C LEU A 43 13.34 10.73 6.02
N ARG A 44 12.29 10.30 6.72
CA ARG A 44 11.64 11.03 7.80
C ARG A 44 12.25 10.61 9.14
#